data_AF-A0A956FXJ3-F1
#
_entry.id   AF-A0A956FXJ3-F1
#
_cell.length_a   1.000
_cell.length_b   1.000
_cell.length_c   1.000
_cell.angle_alpha   90.00
_cell.angle_beta   90.00
_cell.angle_gamma   90.00
#
_symmetry.space_group_name_H-M   'P 1'
#
loop_
_entity.id
_entity.type
_entity.pdbx_description
1 polymer ?
#
loop_
_entity_poly.entity_id
_entity_poly.type
_entity_poly.pdbx_seq_one_letter_code
_entity_poly.pdbx_strand_id
1 'polypeptide(L)'
;NDVDDDECSNTCVPAGCGDGVMQDGEECDDGNDDNTDACLDTCVAASCGDGYVQFGVEDCDDHNDVETDACLSTCAAASCGDSYVYEGVEVCDDGVNDNSYGGCADDCASLGPYCGDGEVNGDEACDDANDLINDGCLGDCSAAATCLVIKQYDENATDGTYTVAPQGIDPFEVHCDMTTDGGGYTFLKVDPGGQYFAADAETACDAFGMNLFIPRSLDHKNSAWAIANDAGIGPDASANYMRILGIYPKQNGASCSAQPMNSGNVNCGWHASDDGPWYVHAVNNITEPNGDNNVIGSMYYQWQANGDIQWHNDIPGNGYSSDRFMCDFGDKQP
;
A
#
# COMPACT_ATOMS: atom_id res chain seq x y z
N ASN A 1 -76.86 -32.97 9.47
CA ASN A 1 -76.07 -31.85 9.99
C ASN A 1 -76.54 -30.61 9.24
N ASP A 2 -76.79 -29.49 9.92
CA ASP A 2 -77.26 -28.25 9.27
C ASP A 2 -76.16 -27.16 9.27
N VAL A 3 -74.98 -27.49 9.76
CA VAL A 3 -73.81 -26.63 9.89
C VAL A 3 -72.70 -27.23 9.03
N ASP A 4 -72.07 -26.40 8.19
CA ASP A 4 -71.05 -26.84 7.22
C ASP A 4 -69.61 -26.68 7.73
N ASP A 5 -69.40 -26.00 8.86
CA ASP A 5 -68.08 -25.69 9.43
C ASP A 5 -67.66 -26.62 10.60
N ASP A 6 -68.33 -27.78 10.78
CA ASP A 6 -68.04 -28.76 11.83
C ASP A 6 -67.44 -30.08 11.29
N GLU A 7 -67.26 -31.10 12.14
CA GLU A 7 -66.62 -32.40 11.81
C GLU A 7 -67.29 -33.19 10.64
N CYS A 8 -68.44 -32.75 10.10
CA CYS A 8 -69.10 -33.43 8.99
C CYS A 8 -70.01 -32.48 8.18
N SER A 9 -69.68 -32.25 6.91
CA SER A 9 -70.47 -31.40 6.00
C SER A 9 -71.97 -31.73 5.98
N ASN A 10 -72.82 -30.76 5.65
CA ASN A 10 -74.28 -30.96 5.54
C ASN A 10 -74.70 -31.94 4.44
N THR A 11 -73.75 -32.38 3.60
CA THR A 11 -73.92 -33.41 2.56
C THR A 11 -73.51 -34.82 3.02
N CYS A 12 -73.13 -35.01 4.29
CA CYS A 12 -72.64 -36.29 4.85
C CYS A 12 -71.39 -36.83 4.15
N VAL A 13 -70.54 -35.95 3.63
CA VAL A 13 -69.19 -36.25 3.15
C VAL A 13 -68.21 -35.88 4.29
N PRO A 14 -67.15 -36.67 4.54
CA PRO A 14 -66.13 -36.31 5.52
C PRO A 14 -65.60 -34.91 5.23
N ALA A 15 -65.62 -34.06 6.24
CA ALA A 15 -64.94 -32.78 6.25
C ALA A 15 -63.45 -33.02 5.96
N GLY A 16 -62.91 -32.34 4.96
CA GLY A 16 -61.51 -32.41 4.61
C GLY A 16 -61.06 -31.20 3.80
N CYS A 17 -59.77 -30.92 3.88
CA CYS A 17 -59.15 -29.82 3.16
C CYS A 17 -59.35 -29.93 1.65
N GLY A 18 -59.66 -28.81 1.00
CA GLY A 18 -59.84 -28.73 -0.44
C GLY A 18 -61.25 -29.10 -0.90
N ASP A 19 -62.25 -29.08 -0.02
CA ASP A 19 -63.64 -29.42 -0.34
C ASP A 19 -64.52 -28.21 -0.73
N GLY A 20 -63.94 -27.01 -0.65
CA GLY A 20 -64.55 -25.73 -0.99
C GLY A 20 -65.26 -25.07 0.19
N VAL A 21 -65.13 -25.64 1.39
CA VAL A 21 -65.81 -25.19 2.60
C VAL A 21 -64.80 -25.03 3.73
N MET A 22 -64.57 -23.77 4.12
CA MET A 22 -63.69 -23.44 5.24
C MET A 22 -64.25 -23.97 6.58
N GLN A 23 -63.54 -24.93 7.20
CA GLN A 23 -63.90 -25.60 8.45
C GLN A 23 -63.15 -25.01 9.67
N ASP A 24 -63.57 -25.35 10.89
CA ASP A 24 -62.90 -24.92 12.13
C ASP A 24 -61.51 -25.57 12.27
N GLY A 25 -60.46 -24.74 12.19
CA GLY A 25 -59.05 -25.16 12.24
C GLY A 25 -58.29 -25.02 10.93
N GLU A 26 -58.98 -24.75 9.82
CA GLU A 26 -58.38 -24.41 8.53
C GLU A 26 -58.07 -22.91 8.46
N GLU A 27 -56.92 -22.54 7.90
CA GLU A 27 -56.57 -21.14 7.62
C GLU A 27 -57.13 -20.67 6.27
N CYS A 28 -57.37 -21.60 5.36
CA CYS A 28 -57.93 -21.40 4.03
C CYS A 28 -58.61 -22.70 3.52
N ASP A 29 -59.47 -22.60 2.52
CA ASP A 29 -59.94 -23.71 1.66
C ASP A 29 -60.40 -23.11 0.32
N ASP A 30 -59.84 -23.57 -0.79
CA ASP A 30 -60.20 -23.10 -2.14
C ASP A 30 -60.82 -24.18 -3.05
N GLY A 31 -61.17 -25.32 -2.46
CA GLY A 31 -61.86 -26.40 -3.15
C GLY A 31 -61.00 -27.27 -4.05
N ASN A 32 -59.69 -27.33 -3.81
CA ASN A 32 -58.79 -28.24 -4.52
C ASN A 32 -57.54 -28.64 -3.71
N ASP A 33 -56.70 -29.53 -4.26
CA ASP A 33 -55.48 -30.07 -3.61
C ASP A 33 -54.18 -29.53 -4.26
N ASP A 34 -54.22 -28.38 -4.96
CA ASP A 34 -53.09 -27.80 -5.70
C ASP A 34 -52.27 -26.84 -4.84
N ASN A 35 -51.12 -27.31 -4.34
CA ASN A 35 -50.21 -26.48 -3.54
C ASN A 35 -49.56 -25.29 -4.30
N THR A 36 -49.90 -25.07 -5.57
CA THR A 36 -49.36 -23.93 -6.35
C THR A 36 -50.27 -22.69 -6.33
N ASP A 37 -51.37 -22.70 -5.58
CA ASP A 37 -52.26 -21.56 -5.40
C ASP A 37 -52.14 -20.92 -3.99
N ALA A 38 -53.22 -20.36 -3.45
CA ALA A 38 -53.18 -19.66 -2.17
C ALA A 38 -53.40 -20.55 -0.96
N CYS A 39 -53.80 -21.80 -1.16
CA CYS A 39 -54.12 -22.71 -0.08
C CYS A 39 -53.48 -24.08 -0.31
N LEU A 40 -52.64 -24.51 0.64
CA LEU A 40 -52.06 -25.85 0.57
C LEU A 40 -53.13 -26.93 0.82
N ASP A 41 -52.86 -28.15 0.39
CA ASP A 41 -53.63 -29.39 0.66
C ASP A 41 -53.70 -29.77 2.15
N THR A 42 -53.00 -28.99 2.99
CA THR A 42 -53.04 -29.04 4.46
C THR A 42 -53.87 -27.94 5.10
N CYS A 43 -54.52 -27.10 4.28
CA CYS A 43 -55.37 -25.98 4.68
C CYS A 43 -54.65 -24.93 5.53
N VAL A 44 -53.38 -24.74 5.21
CA VAL A 44 -52.52 -23.64 5.66
C VAL A 44 -52.34 -22.70 4.46
N ALA A 45 -52.36 -21.39 4.70
CA ALA A 45 -52.14 -20.42 3.64
C ALA A 45 -50.72 -20.59 3.07
N ALA A 46 -50.59 -20.60 1.75
CA ALA A 46 -49.29 -20.66 1.09
C ALA A 46 -48.40 -19.49 1.53
N SER A 47 -47.12 -19.77 1.74
CA SER A 47 -46.13 -18.78 2.16
C SER A 47 -44.73 -19.18 1.74
N CYS A 48 -43.95 -18.20 1.31
CA CYS A 48 -42.54 -18.40 1.00
C CYS A 48 -41.77 -19.19 2.07
N GLY A 49 -41.11 -20.25 1.62
CA GLY A 49 -40.38 -21.21 2.44
C GLY A 49 -41.23 -22.39 2.90
N ASP A 50 -42.44 -22.59 2.39
CA ASP A 50 -43.29 -23.74 2.71
C ASP A 50 -42.96 -25.00 1.87
N GLY A 51 -42.08 -24.85 0.87
CA GLY A 51 -41.62 -25.91 -0.02
C GLY A 51 -42.44 -26.07 -1.29
N TYR A 52 -43.40 -25.18 -1.55
CA TYR A 52 -44.21 -25.14 -2.76
C TYR A 52 -44.14 -23.74 -3.39
N VAL A 53 -44.15 -23.69 -4.74
CA VAL A 53 -44.11 -22.40 -5.45
C VAL A 53 -45.54 -21.94 -5.73
N GLN A 54 -45.93 -20.82 -5.13
CA GLN A 54 -47.20 -20.15 -5.41
C GLN A 54 -47.16 -19.45 -6.78
N PHE A 55 -47.94 -19.96 -7.73
CA PHE A 55 -47.94 -19.49 -9.11
C PHE A 55 -48.35 -18.02 -9.23
N GLY A 56 -47.43 -17.21 -9.78
CA GLY A 56 -47.66 -15.79 -10.03
C GLY A 56 -47.46 -14.89 -8.80
N VAL A 57 -47.02 -15.46 -7.67
CA VAL A 57 -46.61 -14.72 -6.47
C VAL A 57 -45.13 -14.95 -6.18
N GLU A 58 -44.68 -16.19 -6.27
CA GLU A 58 -43.30 -16.61 -6.01
C GLU A 58 -42.61 -17.03 -7.31
N ASP A 59 -41.34 -16.66 -7.46
CA ASP A 59 -40.52 -17.10 -8.59
C ASP A 59 -39.88 -18.47 -8.32
N CYS A 60 -39.69 -18.81 -7.04
CA CYS A 60 -39.10 -20.06 -6.54
C CYS A 60 -39.49 -20.30 -5.07
N ASP A 61 -39.28 -21.52 -4.58
CA ASP A 61 -39.29 -21.89 -3.16
C ASP A 61 -38.40 -23.14 -3.04
N ASP A 62 -37.37 -23.07 -2.20
CA ASP A 62 -36.44 -24.16 -1.96
C ASP A 62 -36.38 -24.60 -0.48
N HIS A 63 -37.35 -24.12 0.31
CA HIS A 63 -37.56 -24.48 1.70
C HIS A 63 -36.36 -24.17 2.64
N ASN A 64 -35.61 -23.11 2.38
CA ASN A 64 -34.56 -22.66 3.29
C ASN A 64 -34.40 -21.12 3.32
N ASP A 65 -33.52 -20.61 4.19
CA ASP A 65 -33.25 -19.18 4.37
C ASP A 65 -31.83 -18.79 3.87
N VAL A 66 -31.32 -19.44 2.81
CA VAL A 66 -29.96 -19.28 2.28
C VAL A 66 -29.99 -18.37 1.05
N GLU A 67 -29.53 -17.13 1.22
CA GLU A 67 -29.53 -16.13 0.14
C GLU A 67 -28.49 -16.38 -0.96
N THR A 68 -27.64 -17.39 -0.81
CA THR A 68 -26.51 -17.66 -1.72
C THR A 68 -26.77 -18.80 -2.69
N ASP A 69 -28.01 -19.27 -2.80
CA ASP A 69 -28.39 -20.29 -3.78
C ASP A 69 -29.35 -19.72 -4.84
N ALA A 70 -30.13 -20.59 -5.50
CA ALA A 70 -30.98 -20.17 -6.61
C ALA A 70 -32.22 -19.39 -6.14
N CYS A 71 -32.60 -19.48 -4.87
CA CYS A 71 -33.83 -18.92 -4.34
C CYS A 71 -33.56 -18.14 -3.06
N LEU A 72 -33.85 -16.83 -3.09
CA LEU A 72 -33.72 -15.99 -1.90
C LEU A 72 -34.81 -16.36 -0.88
N SER A 73 -34.59 -16.03 0.39
CA SER A 73 -35.60 -16.21 1.47
C SER A 73 -36.88 -15.37 1.25
N THR A 74 -36.86 -14.51 0.23
CA THR A 74 -37.99 -13.69 -0.22
C THR A 74 -38.76 -14.34 -1.38
N CYS A 75 -38.40 -15.55 -1.79
CA CYS A 75 -38.95 -16.30 -2.93
C CYS A 75 -38.83 -15.58 -4.28
N ALA A 76 -37.86 -14.66 -4.35
CA ALA A 76 -37.33 -14.14 -5.59
C ALA A 76 -36.20 -15.06 -6.06
N ALA A 77 -36.15 -15.31 -7.37
CA ALA A 77 -35.01 -16.01 -7.96
C ALA A 77 -33.75 -15.16 -7.82
N ALA A 78 -32.63 -15.79 -7.43
CA ALA A 78 -31.35 -15.10 -7.32
C ALA A 78 -30.93 -14.50 -8.67
N SER A 79 -30.38 -13.29 -8.64
CA SER A 79 -29.95 -12.56 -9.82
C SER A 79 -28.93 -11.48 -9.50
N CYS A 80 -27.89 -11.37 -10.33
CA CYS A 80 -26.96 -10.25 -10.34
C CYS A 80 -27.67 -8.88 -10.22
N GLY A 81 -27.38 -8.17 -9.13
CA GLY A 81 -27.99 -6.92 -8.70
C GLY A 81 -28.91 -7.05 -7.49
N ASP A 82 -29.09 -8.24 -6.91
CA ASP A 82 -29.94 -8.47 -5.76
C ASP A 82 -29.22 -8.29 -4.40
N SER A 83 -27.92 -7.95 -4.45
CA SER A 83 -27.04 -7.75 -3.29
C SER A 83 -26.64 -9.03 -2.55
N TYR A 84 -26.91 -10.21 -3.11
CA TYR A 84 -26.46 -11.50 -2.60
C TYR A 84 -25.65 -12.22 -3.67
N VAL A 85 -24.66 -13.01 -3.23
CA VAL A 85 -23.81 -13.75 -4.17
C VAL A 85 -24.39 -15.14 -4.37
N TYR A 86 -24.87 -15.44 -5.57
CA TYR A 86 -25.28 -16.78 -5.94
C TYR A 86 -24.04 -17.70 -6.08
N GLU A 87 -23.80 -18.53 -5.07
CA GLU A 87 -22.61 -19.37 -4.94
C GLU A 87 -22.46 -20.33 -6.13
N GLY A 88 -21.30 -20.23 -6.80
CA GLY A 88 -20.97 -21.05 -7.97
C GLY A 88 -21.50 -20.52 -9.29
N VAL A 89 -22.27 -19.42 -9.28
CA VAL A 89 -22.72 -18.70 -10.49
C VAL A 89 -22.09 -17.31 -10.56
N GLU A 90 -22.04 -16.61 -9.45
CA GLU A 90 -21.53 -15.24 -9.33
C GLU A 90 -20.22 -15.22 -8.53
N VAL A 91 -19.32 -14.31 -8.90
CA VAL A 91 -18.06 -14.08 -8.18
C VAL A 91 -18.25 -13.01 -7.10
N CYS A 92 -19.12 -12.03 -7.37
CA CYS A 92 -19.49 -10.94 -6.48
C CYS A 92 -20.89 -10.46 -6.83
N ASP A 93 -21.50 -9.71 -5.91
CA ASP A 93 -22.69 -8.90 -6.15
C ASP A 93 -22.68 -7.79 -5.08
N ASP A 94 -22.48 -6.54 -5.49
CA ASP A 94 -22.52 -5.38 -4.59
C ASP A 94 -23.86 -4.62 -4.65
N GLY A 95 -24.83 -5.17 -5.38
CA GLY A 95 -26.15 -4.62 -5.66
C GLY A 95 -26.17 -3.53 -6.74
N VAL A 96 -25.04 -2.89 -7.04
CA VAL A 96 -24.94 -1.84 -8.07
C VAL A 96 -24.39 -2.41 -9.36
N ASN A 97 -23.34 -3.23 -9.27
CA ASN A 97 -22.71 -3.98 -10.35
C ASN A 97 -22.49 -3.09 -11.59
N ASP A 98 -21.80 -1.96 -11.41
CA ASP A 98 -21.56 -0.96 -12.46
C ASP A 98 -20.12 -0.98 -13.00
N ASN A 99 -19.37 -2.04 -12.67
CA ASN A 99 -17.95 -2.18 -13.00
C ASN A 99 -17.14 -0.97 -12.48
N SER A 100 -17.56 -0.39 -11.35
CA SER A 100 -16.79 0.63 -10.64
C SER A 100 -15.58 0.04 -9.93
N TYR A 101 -14.64 0.94 -9.62
CA TYR A 101 -13.40 0.58 -8.96
C TYR A 101 -13.66 0.02 -7.54
N GLY A 102 -13.15 -1.18 -7.27
CA GLY A 102 -13.39 -1.95 -6.04
C GLY A 102 -14.77 -2.58 -5.94
N GLY A 103 -15.58 -2.51 -7.01
CA GLY A 103 -16.92 -3.07 -7.08
C GLY A 103 -16.99 -4.38 -7.87
N CYS A 104 -18.19 -4.71 -8.33
CA CYS A 104 -18.44 -5.88 -9.17
C CYS A 104 -18.67 -5.51 -10.63
N ALA A 105 -18.32 -6.42 -11.55
CA ALA A 105 -18.66 -6.27 -12.96
C ALA A 105 -20.17 -6.34 -13.18
N ASP A 106 -20.64 -5.80 -14.32
CA ASP A 106 -22.06 -5.69 -14.66
C ASP A 106 -22.78 -7.02 -14.88
N ASP A 107 -22.02 -8.10 -15.05
CA ASP A 107 -22.51 -9.46 -15.19
C ASP A 107 -22.23 -10.34 -13.97
N CYS A 108 -21.68 -9.79 -12.89
CA CYS A 108 -21.29 -10.50 -11.67
C CYS A 108 -20.29 -11.66 -11.88
N ALA A 109 -19.72 -11.80 -13.09
CA ALA A 109 -18.83 -12.89 -13.44
C ALA A 109 -17.37 -12.63 -13.02
N SER A 110 -17.05 -11.39 -12.67
CA SER A 110 -15.76 -10.97 -12.12
C SER A 110 -15.91 -9.76 -11.22
N LEU A 111 -14.89 -9.50 -10.40
CA LEU A 111 -14.72 -8.20 -9.79
C LEU A 111 -14.57 -7.13 -10.89
N GLY A 112 -14.98 -5.90 -10.58
CA GLY A 112 -14.63 -4.72 -11.36
C GLY A 112 -13.13 -4.43 -11.29
N PRO A 113 -12.66 -3.26 -11.73
CA PRO A 113 -11.25 -2.88 -11.59
C PRO A 113 -10.87 -2.69 -10.11
N TYR A 114 -9.69 -3.14 -9.67
CA TYR A 114 -9.25 -3.00 -8.27
C TYR A 114 -7.72 -3.07 -8.15
N CYS A 115 -7.21 -2.56 -7.03
CA CYS A 115 -5.79 -2.62 -6.72
C CYS A 115 -5.26 -4.05 -6.66
N GLY A 116 -4.28 -4.36 -7.51
CA GLY A 116 -3.70 -5.69 -7.66
C GLY A 116 -4.31 -6.51 -8.80
N ASP A 117 -5.10 -5.90 -9.69
CA ASP A 117 -5.70 -6.58 -10.85
C ASP A 117 -4.75 -6.69 -12.07
N GLY A 118 -3.59 -6.03 -12.00
CA GLY A 118 -2.54 -6.04 -13.01
C GLY A 118 -2.61 -4.88 -14.00
N GLU A 119 -3.58 -3.97 -13.88
CA GLU A 119 -3.80 -2.87 -14.82
C GLU A 119 -3.98 -1.55 -14.07
N VAL A 120 -3.13 -0.55 -14.34
CA VAL A 120 -3.31 0.78 -13.71
C VAL A 120 -4.60 1.45 -14.21
N ASN A 121 -5.60 1.56 -13.33
CA ASN A 121 -6.94 2.04 -13.63
C ASN A 121 -7.56 2.84 -12.46
N GLY A 122 -8.68 3.53 -12.73
CA GLY A 122 -9.32 4.37 -11.71
C GLY A 122 -8.40 5.48 -11.16
N ASP A 123 -8.22 5.49 -9.84
CA ASP A 123 -7.38 6.45 -9.09
C ASP A 123 -5.99 5.88 -8.72
N GLU A 124 -5.61 4.73 -9.27
CA GLU A 124 -4.33 4.07 -8.99
C GLU A 124 -3.13 4.88 -9.52
N ALA A 125 -2.08 4.95 -8.71
CA ALA A 125 -0.78 5.47 -9.14
C ALA A 125 0.12 4.37 -9.73
N CYS A 126 -0.11 3.12 -9.32
CA CYS A 126 0.58 1.91 -9.75
C CYS A 126 -0.34 0.70 -9.55
N ASP A 127 0.02 -0.42 -10.20
CA ASP A 127 -0.54 -1.75 -9.95
C ASP A 127 0.55 -2.78 -10.33
N ASP A 128 0.92 -3.65 -9.39
CA ASP A 128 1.91 -4.72 -9.58
C ASP A 128 1.30 -6.12 -9.44
N ALA A 129 -0.01 -6.22 -9.70
CA ALA A 129 -0.83 -7.44 -9.69
C ALA A 129 -0.84 -8.18 -8.34
N ASN A 130 -0.53 -7.49 -7.23
CA ASN A 130 -0.57 -8.05 -5.89
C ASN A 130 -0.70 -6.96 -4.79
N ASP A 131 -0.84 -7.37 -3.52
CA ASP A 131 -1.02 -6.47 -2.36
C ASP A 131 0.26 -6.34 -1.48
N LEU A 132 1.43 -6.73 -1.99
CA LEU A 132 2.68 -6.57 -1.25
C LEU A 132 3.04 -5.08 -1.18
N ILE A 133 3.72 -4.70 -0.11
CA ILE A 133 4.03 -3.28 0.19
C ILE A 133 5.48 -2.95 -0.23
N ASN A 134 6.27 -3.97 -0.58
CA ASN A 134 7.73 -3.90 -0.72
C ASN A 134 8.24 -4.07 -2.16
N ASP A 135 7.36 -4.08 -3.15
CA ASP A 135 7.62 -4.25 -4.57
C ASP A 135 7.31 -3.00 -5.42
N GLY A 136 7.04 -1.88 -4.77
CA GLY A 136 7.00 -0.55 -5.39
C GLY A 136 5.60 0.02 -5.53
N CYS A 137 4.57 -0.81 -5.39
CA CYS A 137 3.21 -0.38 -5.13
C CYS A 137 2.86 -0.67 -3.66
N LEU A 138 2.06 0.21 -3.04
CA LEU A 138 1.48 -0.06 -1.73
C LEU A 138 0.14 -0.78 -1.93
N GLY A 139 -0.38 -1.46 -0.89
CA GLY A 139 -1.67 -2.16 -0.96
C GLY A 139 -2.91 -1.25 -1.10
N ASP A 140 -2.72 0.07 -1.21
CA ASP A 140 -3.75 1.04 -1.61
C ASP A 140 -3.50 1.60 -3.03
N CYS A 141 -2.61 0.96 -3.79
CA CYS A 141 -2.15 1.35 -5.12
C CYS A 141 -1.60 2.77 -5.23
N SER A 142 -1.11 3.30 -4.10
CA SER A 142 -0.21 4.45 -4.10
C SER A 142 1.22 3.99 -4.31
N ALA A 143 2.01 4.82 -5.01
CA ALA A 143 3.41 4.49 -5.26
C ALA A 143 4.22 4.58 -3.96
N ALA A 144 4.98 3.53 -3.66
CA ALA A 144 5.92 3.50 -2.55
C ALA A 144 7.14 4.39 -2.88
N ALA A 145 6.96 5.72 -2.86
CA ALA A 145 7.96 6.63 -3.42
C ALA A 145 9.29 6.60 -2.65
N THR A 146 9.26 6.39 -1.34
CA THR A 146 10.44 6.32 -0.47
C THR A 146 10.20 5.36 0.70
N CYS A 147 11.26 4.94 1.40
CA CYS A 147 11.13 4.11 2.60
C CYS A 147 10.30 4.79 3.71
N LEU A 148 10.27 6.13 3.75
CA LEU A 148 9.43 6.85 4.70
C LEU A 148 7.95 6.67 4.40
N VAL A 149 7.55 6.69 3.12
CA VAL A 149 6.16 6.42 2.71
C VAL A 149 5.77 5.00 3.12
N ILE A 150 6.63 4.02 2.87
CA ILE A 150 6.43 2.63 3.30
C ILE A 150 6.28 2.56 4.83
N LYS A 151 7.15 3.23 5.59
CA LYS A 151 7.11 3.21 7.06
C LYS A 151 5.85 3.86 7.65
N GLN A 152 5.31 4.87 6.96
CA GLN A 152 4.06 5.55 7.36
C GLN A 152 2.84 4.68 7.06
N TYR A 153 2.90 3.89 5.99
CA TYR A 153 1.86 2.93 5.62
C TYR A 153 1.88 1.70 6.55
N ASP A 154 3.06 1.11 6.78
CA ASP A 154 3.26 -0.02 7.69
C ASP A 154 4.24 0.34 8.82
N GLU A 155 3.70 0.62 10.01
CA GLU A 155 4.48 0.92 11.20
C GLU A 155 5.39 -0.25 11.64
N ASN A 156 5.08 -1.48 11.22
CA ASN A 156 5.81 -2.70 11.56
C ASN A 156 6.88 -3.06 10.51
N ALA A 157 7.03 -2.26 9.45
CA ALA A 157 8.09 -2.45 8.47
C ALA A 157 9.47 -2.53 9.16
N THR A 158 10.29 -3.49 8.73
CA THR A 158 11.60 -3.81 9.29
C THR A 158 12.72 -3.37 8.36
N ASP A 159 13.94 -3.26 8.87
CA ASP A 159 15.11 -2.94 8.04
C ASP A 159 15.29 -3.98 6.93
N GLY A 160 15.62 -3.54 5.71
CA GLY A 160 15.74 -4.46 4.58
C GLY A 160 15.83 -3.79 3.23
N THR A 161 15.86 -4.61 2.18
CA THR A 161 15.72 -4.15 0.80
C THR A 161 14.25 -4.03 0.45
N TYR A 162 13.89 -2.89 -0.14
CA TYR A 162 12.55 -2.60 -0.64
C TYR A 162 12.67 -2.04 -2.05
N THR A 163 11.62 -2.21 -2.84
CA THR A 163 11.47 -1.50 -4.11
C THR A 163 10.72 -0.20 -3.84
N VAL A 164 11.23 0.90 -4.39
CA VAL A 164 10.56 2.21 -4.35
C VAL A 164 10.28 2.69 -5.77
N ALA A 165 9.20 3.45 -5.93
CA ALA A 165 8.73 3.98 -7.20
C ALA A 165 8.46 5.50 -7.10
N PRO A 166 9.50 6.34 -7.11
CA PRO A 166 9.31 7.79 -7.16
C PRO A 166 8.57 8.21 -8.43
N GLN A 167 7.83 9.32 -8.36
CA GLN A 167 7.00 9.76 -9.48
C GLN A 167 7.81 9.96 -10.77
N GLY A 168 7.42 9.26 -11.84
CA GLY A 168 8.05 9.37 -13.15
C GLY A 168 9.40 8.64 -13.27
N ILE A 169 9.73 7.78 -12.30
CA ILE A 169 10.93 6.96 -12.27
C ILE A 169 10.51 5.49 -12.19
N ASP A 170 11.12 4.65 -13.02
CA ASP A 170 10.86 3.20 -12.99
C ASP A 170 11.23 2.62 -11.61
N PRO A 171 10.45 1.68 -11.06
CA PRO A 171 10.73 1.10 -9.74
C PRO A 171 12.13 0.52 -9.63
N PHE A 172 12.81 0.76 -8.50
CA PHE A 172 14.16 0.26 -8.24
C PHE A 172 14.37 -0.12 -6.78
N GLU A 173 15.34 -1.00 -6.54
CA GLU A 173 15.68 -1.48 -5.20
C GLU A 173 16.51 -0.45 -4.42
N VAL A 174 16.11 -0.22 -3.18
CA VAL A 174 16.83 0.59 -2.18
C VAL A 174 16.95 -0.18 -0.87
N HIS A 175 17.84 0.27 0.00
CA HIS A 175 17.90 -0.24 1.37
C HIS A 175 17.21 0.73 2.32
N CYS A 176 16.25 0.21 3.07
CA CYS A 176 15.49 0.95 4.06
C CYS A 176 15.97 0.63 5.47
N ASP A 177 16.33 1.67 6.22
CA ASP A 177 16.41 1.59 7.67
C ASP A 177 15.06 2.06 8.25
N MET A 178 14.31 1.12 8.80
CA MET A 178 12.98 1.25 9.38
C MET A 178 13.01 1.31 10.93
N THR A 179 14.18 1.36 11.55
CA THR A 179 14.33 1.34 13.01
C THR A 179 15.02 2.60 13.58
N THR A 180 16.09 3.07 12.96
CA THR A 180 16.88 4.21 13.47
C THR A 180 16.08 5.50 13.40
N ASP A 181 16.04 6.24 14.52
CA ASP A 181 15.35 7.54 14.62
C ASP A 181 13.87 7.46 14.16
N GLY A 182 13.20 6.32 14.43
CA GLY A 182 11.82 6.06 14.01
C GLY A 182 11.66 5.46 12.61
N GLY A 183 12.75 5.18 11.89
CA GLY A 183 12.73 4.48 10.60
C GLY A 183 12.29 5.31 9.40
N GLY A 184 12.39 4.73 8.20
CA GLY A 184 12.05 5.39 6.93
C GLY A 184 13.23 6.09 6.25
N TYR A 185 14.48 5.79 6.61
CA TYR A 185 15.62 6.28 5.82
C TYR A 185 15.78 5.44 4.55
N THR A 186 15.96 6.11 3.41
CA THR A 186 16.13 5.49 2.11
C THR A 186 17.56 5.66 1.60
N PHE A 187 18.26 4.55 1.33
CA PHE A 187 19.65 4.57 0.88
C PHE A 187 19.87 3.80 -0.41
N LEU A 188 20.64 4.39 -1.33
CA LEU A 188 21.07 3.75 -2.57
C LEU A 188 22.59 3.84 -2.75
N LYS A 189 23.26 2.69 -2.84
CA LYS A 189 24.70 2.59 -3.13
C LYS A 189 24.94 2.62 -4.63
N VAL A 190 25.68 3.62 -5.12
CA VAL A 190 25.95 3.81 -6.55
C VAL A 190 27.43 3.58 -6.88
N ASP A 191 27.68 2.70 -7.84
CA ASP A 191 28.99 2.49 -8.49
C ASP A 191 28.82 2.68 -10.01
N PRO A 192 29.11 3.86 -10.55
CA PRO A 192 28.96 4.15 -11.97
C PRO A 192 30.12 3.62 -12.84
N GLY A 193 31.11 2.92 -12.26
CA GLY A 193 32.27 2.41 -12.98
C GLY A 193 33.32 3.46 -13.37
N GLY A 194 33.32 4.62 -12.70
CA GLY A 194 34.22 5.73 -12.96
C GLY A 194 34.29 6.73 -11.81
N GLN A 195 35.25 7.66 -11.86
CA GLN A 195 35.42 8.70 -10.84
C GLN A 195 34.46 9.87 -11.10
N TYR A 196 33.70 10.24 -10.08
CA TYR A 196 32.73 11.34 -10.09
C TYR A 196 33.13 12.39 -9.05
N PHE A 197 33.10 13.66 -9.43
CA PHE A 197 33.07 14.73 -8.44
C PHE A 197 31.67 14.81 -7.82
N ALA A 198 31.56 15.44 -6.65
CA ALA A 198 30.28 15.52 -5.96
C ALA A 198 29.16 16.13 -6.81
N ALA A 199 29.43 17.20 -7.56
CA ALA A 199 28.44 17.78 -8.47
C ALA A 199 27.97 16.82 -9.58
N ASP A 200 28.85 15.96 -10.10
CA ASP A 200 28.46 14.93 -11.07
C ASP A 200 27.65 13.81 -10.39
N ALA A 201 27.99 13.49 -9.13
CA ALA A 201 27.28 12.50 -8.33
C ALA A 201 25.87 12.98 -7.95
N GLU A 202 25.67 14.28 -7.70
CA GLU A 202 24.32 14.88 -7.54
C GLU A 202 23.48 14.60 -8.79
N THR A 203 24.00 14.90 -9.98
CA THR A 203 23.28 14.63 -11.24
C THR A 203 22.99 13.14 -11.44
N ALA A 204 23.86 12.26 -10.94
CA ALA A 204 23.61 10.82 -10.99
C ALA A 204 22.52 10.39 -10.00
N CYS A 205 22.47 10.96 -8.80
CA CYS A 205 21.41 10.71 -7.82
C CYS A 205 20.06 11.30 -8.29
N ASP A 206 20.06 12.45 -8.96
CA ASP A 206 18.87 13.11 -9.52
C ASP A 206 18.12 12.20 -10.52
N ALA A 207 18.84 11.32 -11.22
CA ALA A 207 18.25 10.33 -12.12
C ALA A 207 17.35 9.32 -11.40
N PHE A 208 17.52 9.17 -10.09
CA PHE A 208 16.69 8.36 -9.19
C PHE A 208 15.74 9.22 -8.34
N GLY A 209 15.70 10.55 -8.57
CA GLY A 209 14.95 11.50 -7.74
C GLY A 209 15.55 11.72 -6.36
N MET A 210 16.81 11.35 -6.17
CA MET A 210 17.54 11.39 -4.90
C MET A 210 18.62 12.49 -4.92
N ASN A 211 19.12 12.87 -3.75
CA ASN A 211 20.29 13.73 -3.62
C ASN A 211 21.54 12.89 -3.35
N LEU A 212 22.73 13.43 -3.63
CA LEU A 212 23.96 12.89 -3.04
C LEU A 212 23.83 12.93 -1.51
N PHE A 213 24.29 11.88 -0.84
CA PHE A 213 24.02 11.71 0.59
C PHE A 213 24.33 12.96 1.44
N ILE A 214 23.28 13.48 2.10
CA ILE A 214 23.38 14.57 3.07
C ILE A 214 23.03 14.03 4.46
N PRO A 215 24.04 13.78 5.32
CA PRO A 215 23.75 13.36 6.67
C PRO A 215 23.01 14.47 7.43
N ARG A 216 21.82 14.16 7.96
CA ARG A 216 20.92 15.13 8.61
C ARG A 216 21.13 15.20 10.12
N SER A 217 21.47 14.07 10.72
CA SER A 217 21.70 13.89 12.14
C SER A 217 22.86 12.92 12.36
N LEU A 218 23.30 12.79 13.62
CA LEU A 218 24.29 11.76 13.98
C LEU A 218 23.77 10.36 13.68
N ASP A 219 22.49 10.11 13.96
CA ASP A 219 21.86 8.79 13.76
C ASP A 219 21.72 8.47 12.28
N HIS A 220 21.29 9.43 11.45
CA HIS A 220 21.21 9.27 10.00
C HIS A 220 22.59 8.95 9.39
N LYS A 221 23.63 9.68 9.82
CA LYS A 221 25.02 9.44 9.39
C LYS A 221 25.52 8.05 9.81
N ASN A 222 25.23 7.63 11.03
CA ASN A 222 25.66 6.33 11.55
C ASN A 222 24.94 5.16 10.84
N SER A 223 23.65 5.33 10.55
CA SER A 223 22.87 4.37 9.75
C SER A 223 23.45 4.24 8.33
N ALA A 224 23.68 5.36 7.63
CA ALA A 224 24.31 5.37 6.32
C ALA A 224 25.70 4.70 6.34
N TRP A 225 26.49 4.92 7.40
CA TRP A 225 27.80 4.30 7.56
C TRP A 225 27.72 2.78 7.70
N ALA A 226 26.74 2.27 8.45
CA ALA A 226 26.51 0.83 8.57
C ALA A 226 26.21 0.21 7.20
N ILE A 227 25.31 0.84 6.44
CA ILE A 227 24.90 0.38 5.10
C ILE A 227 26.05 0.44 4.08
N ALA A 228 26.81 1.54 4.09
CA ALA A 228 27.97 1.69 3.20
C ALA A 228 29.01 0.56 3.40
N ASN A 229 29.17 0.09 4.64
CA ASN A 229 30.13 -0.95 5.02
C ASN A 229 29.53 -2.36 5.12
N ASP A 230 28.24 -2.53 4.83
CA ASP A 230 27.63 -3.85 4.70
C ASP A 230 27.96 -4.43 3.31
N ALA A 231 28.50 -5.65 3.29
CA ALA A 231 28.86 -6.37 2.06
C ALA A 231 27.65 -7.08 1.44
N GLY A 232 26.55 -7.21 2.16
CA GLY A 232 25.27 -7.75 1.68
C GLY A 232 24.39 -6.71 0.98
N ILE A 233 24.76 -5.43 1.01
CA ILE A 233 23.99 -4.33 0.41
C ILE A 233 24.80 -3.69 -0.72
N GLY A 234 24.25 -3.62 -1.93
CA GLY A 234 24.97 -3.11 -3.10
C GLY A 234 26.14 -4.02 -3.55
N PRO A 235 27.04 -3.54 -4.42
CA PRO A 235 28.02 -4.42 -5.05
C PRO A 235 29.19 -4.81 -4.13
N ASP A 236 29.54 -4.01 -3.11
CA ASP A 236 30.53 -4.36 -2.09
C ASP A 236 30.46 -3.49 -0.82
N ALA A 237 31.18 -3.90 0.23
CA ALA A 237 31.46 -3.07 1.39
C ALA A 237 32.65 -2.14 1.10
N SER A 238 32.41 -0.83 1.09
CA SER A 238 33.45 0.15 0.82
C SER A 238 33.20 1.47 1.54
N ALA A 239 34.24 2.02 2.14
CA ALA A 239 34.19 3.37 2.68
C ALA A 239 34.05 4.44 1.57
N ASN A 240 34.20 4.07 0.28
CA ASN A 240 34.11 5.00 -0.85
C ASN A 240 32.72 5.62 -1.01
N TYR A 241 31.67 4.89 -0.61
CA TYR A 241 30.28 5.38 -0.66
C TYR A 241 30.02 6.65 0.16
N MET A 242 30.89 6.97 1.12
CA MET A 242 30.77 8.18 1.97
C MET A 242 32.01 9.09 1.85
N ARG A 243 32.81 8.99 0.79
CA ARG A 243 34.01 9.84 0.61
C ARG A 243 33.72 11.25 0.16
N ILE A 244 32.59 11.42 -0.49
CA ILE A 244 32.00 12.69 -0.91
C ILE A 244 30.59 12.75 -0.34
N LEU A 245 30.15 13.96 0.01
CA LEU A 245 28.82 14.24 0.55
C LEU A 245 28.24 15.44 -0.19
N GLY A 246 26.91 15.60 -0.14
CA GLY A 246 26.20 16.78 -0.63
C GLY A 246 26.41 18.03 0.24
N ILE A 247 27.64 18.28 0.69
CA ILE A 247 28.01 19.39 1.57
C ILE A 247 29.05 20.26 0.86
N TYR A 248 28.73 21.53 0.68
CA TYR A 248 29.48 22.48 -0.15
C TYR A 248 29.78 23.77 0.60
N PRO A 249 30.86 24.48 0.23
CA PRO A 249 31.17 25.77 0.84
C PRO A 249 30.26 26.85 0.24
N LYS A 250 29.70 27.71 1.09
CA LYS A 250 28.84 28.83 0.66
C LYS A 250 29.58 29.88 -0.16
N GLN A 251 30.90 29.94 -0.02
CA GLN A 251 31.77 30.89 -0.70
C GLN A 251 33.18 30.29 -0.85
N ASN A 252 33.93 30.76 -1.85
CA ASN A 252 35.34 30.41 -1.97
C ASN A 252 36.08 30.80 -0.67
N GLY A 253 36.81 29.84 -0.09
CA GLY A 253 37.52 30.04 1.16
C GLY A 253 36.70 29.84 2.44
N ALA A 254 35.58 29.12 2.39
CA ALA A 254 34.88 28.69 3.60
C ALA A 254 35.79 27.78 4.44
N SER A 255 35.85 28.02 5.74
CA SER A 255 36.74 27.28 6.65
C SER A 255 36.00 26.86 7.91
N CYS A 256 36.32 25.68 8.43
CA CYS A 256 35.70 25.12 9.64
C CYS A 256 36.77 24.52 10.56
N SER A 257 37.94 25.18 10.62
CA SER A 257 39.11 24.70 11.34
C SER A 257 38.86 24.61 12.85
N ALA A 258 39.07 23.42 13.41
CA ALA A 258 38.94 23.06 14.82
C ALA A 258 37.55 23.37 15.39
N GLN A 259 36.49 23.19 14.59
CA GLN A 259 35.11 23.46 14.98
C GLN A 259 34.16 22.32 14.56
N PRO A 260 32.98 22.19 15.18
CA PRO A 260 31.94 21.28 14.73
C PRO A 260 31.49 21.61 13.31
N MET A 261 31.34 20.60 12.47
CA MET A 261 30.91 20.77 11.09
C MET A 261 29.48 20.23 10.94
N ASN A 262 28.51 21.11 11.17
CA ASN A 262 27.07 20.85 11.11
C ASN A 262 26.29 22.16 11.00
N SER A 263 25.00 22.08 10.69
CA SER A 263 24.10 23.23 10.55
C SER A 263 23.97 24.11 11.80
N GLY A 264 24.23 23.56 12.99
CA GLY A 264 24.26 24.31 14.25
C GLY A 264 25.42 25.29 14.35
N ASN A 265 26.49 25.11 13.56
CA ASN A 265 27.66 25.98 13.55
C ASN A 265 27.68 26.91 12.33
N VAL A 266 27.00 28.05 12.46
CA VAL A 266 26.88 29.06 11.39
C VAL A 266 28.21 29.65 10.93
N ASN A 267 29.28 29.54 11.72
CA ASN A 267 30.57 30.17 11.43
C ASN A 267 31.41 29.41 10.40
N CYS A 268 31.07 28.16 10.10
CA CYS A 268 31.85 27.35 9.17
C CYS A 268 31.67 27.78 7.70
N GLY A 269 30.54 28.40 7.35
CA GLY A 269 30.30 28.86 5.98
C GLY A 269 30.05 27.73 4.98
N TRP A 270 29.51 26.59 5.42
CA TRP A 270 29.13 25.43 4.60
C TRP A 270 27.61 25.23 4.60
N HIS A 271 27.10 24.53 3.59
CA HIS A 271 25.69 24.19 3.45
C HIS A 271 25.52 22.81 2.80
N ALA A 272 24.32 22.25 2.90
CA ALA A 272 23.90 21.11 2.10
C ALA A 272 23.48 21.57 0.70
N SER A 273 23.62 20.72 -0.32
CA SER A 273 23.19 21.02 -1.71
C SER A 273 21.73 21.43 -1.80
N ASP A 274 20.88 20.92 -0.90
CA ASP A 274 19.46 21.24 -0.82
C ASP A 274 19.12 22.38 0.14
N ASP A 275 20.13 23.08 0.67
CA ASP A 275 20.02 24.14 1.68
C ASP A 275 19.37 23.73 3.02
N GLY A 276 19.13 22.43 3.22
CA GLY A 276 18.54 21.88 4.43
C GLY A 276 19.54 21.73 5.59
N PRO A 277 19.05 21.24 6.75
CA PRO A 277 19.90 20.89 7.88
C PRO A 277 20.87 19.75 7.53
N TRP A 278 22.04 19.75 8.16
CA TRP A 278 23.09 18.79 7.89
C TRP A 278 24.03 18.59 9.10
N TYR A 279 24.68 17.44 9.15
CA TYR A 279 25.56 17.02 10.24
C TYR A 279 26.71 16.15 9.71
N VAL A 280 27.95 16.64 9.80
CA VAL A 280 29.14 15.79 9.53
C VAL A 280 29.75 15.31 10.85
N HIS A 281 30.07 16.24 11.76
CA HIS A 281 30.65 15.89 13.07
C HIS A 281 30.50 17.00 14.12
N ALA A 282 30.81 16.64 15.38
CA ALA A 282 30.90 17.56 16.52
C ALA A 282 32.32 17.75 17.08
N VAL A 283 33.35 17.17 16.45
CA VAL A 283 34.73 17.27 16.94
C VAL A 283 35.34 18.69 16.76
N ASN A 284 36.23 19.07 17.67
CA ASN A 284 36.85 20.41 17.75
C ASN A 284 38.37 20.42 17.53
N ASN A 285 38.92 19.34 16.96
CA ASN A 285 40.36 19.12 16.86
C ASN A 285 40.84 18.74 15.45
N ILE A 286 39.99 18.90 14.43
CA ILE A 286 40.35 18.74 13.01
C ILE A 286 40.60 20.11 12.45
N THR A 287 41.76 20.36 11.86
CA THR A 287 42.20 21.70 11.41
C THR A 287 41.72 22.08 10.01
N GLU A 288 41.10 21.16 9.30
CA GLU A 288 40.46 21.36 8.00
C GLU A 288 38.94 21.55 8.17
N PRO A 289 38.21 22.05 7.16
CA PRO A 289 38.71 22.71 5.95
C PRO A 289 39.38 24.05 6.25
N ASN A 290 40.45 24.34 5.50
CA ASN A 290 41.27 25.54 5.64
C ASN A 290 40.93 26.64 4.62
N GLY A 291 40.00 26.39 3.70
CA GLY A 291 39.42 27.36 2.77
C GLY A 291 40.14 27.41 1.42
N ASP A 292 40.46 26.28 0.82
CA ASP A 292 41.14 26.21 -0.48
C ASP A 292 40.25 25.66 -1.63
N ASN A 293 39.05 25.16 -1.33
CA ASN A 293 38.08 24.73 -2.34
C ASN A 293 37.23 25.87 -2.92
N ASN A 294 36.53 25.55 -4.02
CA ASN A 294 35.54 26.42 -4.63
C ASN A 294 34.10 26.02 -4.22
N VAL A 295 33.12 26.87 -4.54
CA VAL A 295 31.68 26.65 -4.25
C VAL A 295 31.04 25.39 -4.84
N ILE A 296 31.71 24.70 -5.77
CA ILE A 296 31.21 23.45 -6.38
C ILE A 296 32.00 22.22 -5.93
N GLY A 297 33.01 22.39 -5.06
CA GLY A 297 33.91 21.33 -4.64
C GLY A 297 33.54 20.74 -3.29
N SER A 298 33.23 19.43 -3.25
CA SER A 298 33.07 18.69 -1.99
C SER A 298 34.42 18.29 -1.39
N MET A 299 34.41 17.93 -0.12
CA MET A 299 35.61 17.52 0.62
C MET A 299 35.89 16.04 0.44
N TYR A 300 37.12 15.66 0.75
CA TYR A 300 37.46 14.29 1.09
C TYR A 300 37.11 14.01 2.55
N TYR A 301 36.34 12.96 2.81
CA TYR A 301 36.03 12.50 4.17
C TYR A 301 36.72 11.17 4.51
N GLN A 302 37.48 11.15 5.60
CA GLN A 302 38.01 9.91 6.16
C GLN A 302 37.31 9.52 7.45
N TRP A 303 36.81 8.30 7.43
CA TRP A 303 36.04 7.70 8.51
C TRP A 303 36.87 6.69 9.29
N GLN A 304 36.60 6.60 10.59
CA GLN A 304 37.00 5.51 11.45
C GLN A 304 36.04 4.33 11.28
N ALA A 305 36.43 3.14 11.77
CA ALA A 305 35.60 1.95 11.66
C ALA A 305 34.21 2.09 12.34
N ASN A 306 34.10 2.97 13.33
CA ASN A 306 32.86 3.24 14.07
C ASN A 306 31.97 4.32 13.40
N GLY A 307 32.33 4.84 12.22
CA GLY A 307 31.56 5.88 11.52
C GLY A 307 31.84 7.31 11.98
N ASP A 308 32.80 7.50 12.91
CA ASP A 308 33.27 8.84 13.26
C ASP A 308 34.24 9.37 12.21
N ILE A 309 34.22 10.68 12.03
CA ILE A 309 35.20 11.38 11.21
C ILE A 309 36.58 11.27 11.87
N GLN A 310 37.57 10.75 11.13
CA GLN A 310 38.97 10.71 11.50
C GLN A 310 39.67 12.01 11.09
N TRP A 311 39.49 12.41 9.83
CA TRP A 311 39.94 13.67 9.25
C TRP A 311 39.14 13.93 7.96
N HIS A 312 39.13 15.18 7.51
CA HIS A 312 38.60 15.58 6.21
C HIS A 312 39.50 16.65 5.62
N ASN A 313 39.37 16.92 4.33
CA ASN A 313 40.19 17.90 3.63
C ASN A 313 39.41 18.53 2.49
N ASP A 314 39.30 19.85 2.47
CA ASP A 314 38.93 20.58 1.28
C ASP A 314 40.08 20.47 0.27
N ILE A 315 39.73 20.17 -0.98
CA ILE A 315 40.70 19.99 -2.05
C ILE A 315 40.48 21.13 -3.07
N PRO A 316 41.56 21.75 -3.59
CA PRO A 316 41.44 22.82 -4.55
C PRO A 316 40.64 22.44 -5.80
N GLY A 317 39.89 23.41 -6.34
CA GLY A 317 39.06 23.20 -7.52
C GLY A 317 37.76 22.45 -7.18
N ASN A 318 37.40 21.45 -7.98
CA ASN A 318 36.15 20.70 -7.86
C ASN A 318 36.13 19.69 -6.69
N GLY A 319 37.10 19.77 -5.78
CA GLY A 319 37.15 18.90 -4.61
C GLY A 319 37.68 17.50 -4.91
N TYR A 320 37.35 16.57 -4.02
CA TYR A 320 37.67 15.14 -4.18
C TYR A 320 36.72 14.46 -5.17
N SER A 321 37.22 13.48 -5.93
CA SER A 321 36.39 12.58 -6.72
C SER A 321 36.34 11.20 -6.08
N SER A 322 35.21 10.52 -6.17
CA SER A 322 35.03 9.15 -5.69
C SER A 322 34.58 8.24 -6.83
N ASP A 323 34.95 6.96 -6.80
CA ASP A 323 34.41 5.95 -7.71
C ASP A 323 33.03 5.44 -7.29
N ARG A 324 32.60 5.76 -6.07
CA ARG A 324 31.36 5.31 -5.46
C ARG A 324 30.77 6.39 -4.58
N PHE A 325 29.46 6.41 -4.44
CA PHE A 325 28.75 7.35 -3.59
C PHE A 325 27.38 6.81 -3.18
N MET A 326 26.86 7.35 -2.09
CA MET A 326 25.53 7.04 -1.59
C MET A 326 24.56 8.14 -2.03
N CYS A 327 23.37 7.76 -2.46
CA CYS A 327 22.24 8.67 -2.67
C CYS A 327 21.19 8.45 -1.56
N ASP A 328 20.49 9.52 -1.17
CA ASP A 328 19.35 9.47 -0.24
C ASP A 328 18.25 10.47 -0.66
N PHE A 329 16.99 10.22 -0.25
CA PHE A 329 15.89 11.16 -0.52
C PHE A 329 15.84 12.34 0.46
N GLY A 330 16.63 12.32 1.54
CA GLY A 330 16.53 13.31 2.59
C GLY A 330 15.20 13.28 3.33
N ASP A 331 14.50 12.14 3.34
CA ASP A 331 13.11 11.94 3.80
C ASP A 331 12.81 12.52 5.20
N LYS A 332 13.83 12.62 6.07
CA LYS A 332 13.72 13.21 7.41
C LYS A 332 14.33 14.60 7.50
N GLN A 333 13.92 15.52 6.63
CA GLN A 333 14.15 16.94 6.87
C GLN A 333 13.33 17.35 8.10
N PRO A 334 13.95 17.88 9.18
CA PRO A 334 13.22 18.32 10.36
C PRO A 334 12.36 19.57 10.11
#